data_AF-A0A965AUB7-F1
#
_entry.id   AF-A0A965AUB7-F1
#
_cell.length_a   1.000
_cell.length_b   1.000
_cell.length_c   1.000
_cell.angle_alpha   90.00
_cell.angle_beta   90.00
_cell.angle_gamma   90.00
#
_symmetry.space_group_name_H-M   'P 1'
#
loop_
_entity.id
_entity.type
_entity.pdbx_description
1 polymer ?
#
loop_
_entity_poly.entity_id
_entity_poly.type
_entity_poly.pdbx_seq_one_letter_code
_entity_poly.pdbx_strand_id
1 'polypeptide(L)'
;MEELTGTVEKFLFKNEENGFSVFVIKVNQDTQITVRGYVPGLHDGQRVELKGAWAFHPKFGKQFESQQFSVATPTSVSGLKKYLGSGMIKGIGKVYGEKLVDHFGVDVLTIIDKTPERLSEVSGIGTKRVEGIIKAWHDQKEISTIMVFLQEKGASPAFATKIYKQYGKQSIAIMTENPYRIAEDIWGIGFKTADAIAQNIGFEKYSIKRIKAGILFSISEQTSNGHLYVELENLKKITLELLELTPASSSDKSQQSNNAPSCHPEETKDSQNTAKTLKNALCELYDQEKIKLLTHENKHYVTLPQLYFTERAVAAKIINLQNFETPKKFDIQKIYQDLRIEKKGEVALNDLQQEGIMNCLQHKITVITGGPGTGKTTLIKKL
;
A
#
# COMPACT_ATOMS: atom_id res chain seq x y z
N MET A 1 -14.48 28.97 -9.67
CA MET A 1 -14.75 27.59 -10.13
C MET A 1 -15.96 27.64 -11.03
N GLU A 2 -15.88 27.02 -12.19
CA GLU A 2 -17.03 26.84 -13.06
C GLU A 2 -17.81 25.58 -12.65
N GLU A 3 -19.10 25.55 -12.94
CA GLU A 3 -19.99 24.43 -12.65
C GLU A 3 -20.46 23.78 -13.95
N LEU A 4 -20.51 22.45 -13.97
CA LEU A 4 -20.88 21.68 -15.14
C LEU A 4 -21.77 20.50 -14.75
N THR A 5 -22.97 20.43 -15.32
CA THR A 5 -23.92 19.34 -15.06
C THR A 5 -24.14 18.52 -16.33
N GLY A 6 -24.15 17.19 -16.21
CA GLY A 6 -24.41 16.31 -17.35
C GLY A 6 -24.60 14.86 -16.96
N THR A 7 -24.90 14.00 -17.92
CA THR A 7 -25.03 12.55 -17.71
C THR A 7 -23.78 11.84 -18.23
N VAL A 8 -23.20 10.93 -17.45
CA VAL A 8 -22.03 10.15 -17.87
C VAL A 8 -22.40 9.25 -19.03
N GLU A 9 -21.73 9.44 -20.16
CA GLU A 9 -22.00 8.71 -21.38
C GLU A 9 -21.14 7.46 -21.52
N LYS A 10 -19.83 7.61 -21.26
CA LYS A 10 -18.82 6.55 -21.26
C LYS A 10 -17.55 6.98 -20.54
N PHE A 11 -16.82 6.03 -19.99
CA PHE A 11 -15.43 6.20 -19.55
C PHE A 11 -14.45 5.96 -20.72
N LEU A 12 -13.50 6.89 -20.89
CA LEU A 12 -12.36 6.73 -21.81
C LEU A 12 -11.18 6.06 -21.11
N PHE A 13 -11.00 6.36 -19.83
CA PHE A 13 -9.98 5.78 -18.96
C PHE A 13 -10.51 5.77 -17.53
N LYS A 14 -10.25 4.68 -16.81
CA LYS A 14 -10.62 4.54 -15.41
C LYS A 14 -9.47 3.87 -14.67
N ASN A 15 -8.87 4.58 -13.73
CA ASN A 15 -7.94 4.00 -12.79
C ASN A 15 -8.72 3.57 -11.55
N GLU A 16 -8.93 2.26 -11.41
CA GLU A 16 -9.63 1.68 -10.25
C GLU A 16 -8.86 1.88 -8.94
N GLU A 17 -7.55 2.17 -8.98
CA GLU A 17 -6.67 2.27 -7.80
C GLU A 17 -6.59 3.66 -7.16
N ASN A 18 -6.91 4.73 -7.87
CA ASN A 18 -6.93 6.07 -7.27
C ASN A 18 -8.22 6.85 -7.56
N GLY A 19 -9.14 6.29 -8.34
CA GLY A 19 -10.40 6.94 -8.73
C GLY A 19 -10.24 8.01 -9.82
N PHE A 20 -9.02 8.21 -10.34
CA PHE A 20 -8.79 9.10 -11.47
C PHE A 20 -9.46 8.51 -12.71
N SER A 21 -10.32 9.31 -13.32
CA SER A 21 -11.06 8.91 -14.52
C SER A 21 -11.04 10.01 -15.55
N VAL A 22 -11.03 9.59 -16.82
CA VAL A 22 -11.32 10.44 -17.97
C VAL A 22 -12.60 9.92 -18.59
N PHE A 23 -13.65 10.74 -18.62
CA PHE A 23 -14.98 10.32 -19.01
C PHE A 23 -15.67 11.41 -19.82
N VAL A 24 -16.66 11.01 -20.61
CA VAL A 24 -17.47 11.92 -21.41
C VAL A 24 -18.81 12.10 -20.73
N ILE A 25 -19.20 13.34 -20.50
CA ILE A 25 -20.56 13.69 -20.08
C ILE A 25 -21.33 14.28 -21.24
N LYS A 26 -22.63 14.02 -21.25
CA LYS A 26 -23.60 14.63 -22.14
C LYS A 26 -24.37 15.71 -21.37
N VAL A 27 -24.18 16.98 -21.75
CA VAL A 27 -24.88 18.12 -21.12
C VAL A 27 -26.26 18.28 -21.73
N ASN A 28 -26.31 18.32 -23.06
CA ASN A 28 -27.52 18.45 -23.88
C ASN A 28 -27.50 17.42 -25.03
N GLN A 29 -28.56 17.35 -25.85
CA GLN A 29 -28.68 16.35 -26.93
C GLN A 29 -27.48 16.34 -27.89
N ASP A 30 -26.88 17.50 -28.16
CA ASP A 30 -25.77 17.68 -29.12
C ASP A 30 -24.42 18.03 -28.48
N THR A 31 -24.35 18.15 -27.16
CA THR A 31 -23.13 18.64 -26.48
C THR A 31 -22.54 17.58 -25.56
N GLN A 32 -21.38 17.06 -25.96
CA GLN A 32 -20.54 16.17 -25.17
C GLN A 32 -19.29 16.89 -24.70
N ILE A 33 -18.90 16.68 -23.45
CA ILE A 33 -17.70 17.29 -22.85
C ILE A 33 -16.86 16.19 -22.22
N THR A 34 -15.56 16.23 -22.50
CA THR A 34 -14.59 15.34 -21.83
C THR A 34 -14.17 15.95 -20.50
N VAL A 35 -14.32 15.17 -19.44
CA VAL A 35 -13.99 15.53 -18.07
C VAL A 35 -12.84 14.66 -17.59
N ARG A 36 -11.88 15.25 -16.88
CA ARG A 36 -10.82 14.56 -16.14
C ARG A 36 -10.91 14.92 -14.66
N GLY A 37 -10.73 13.96 -13.78
CA GLY A 37 -10.74 14.21 -12.34
C GLY A 37 -10.79 12.95 -11.52
N TYR A 38 -10.68 13.12 -10.20
CA TYR A 38 -10.85 12.05 -9.23
C TYR A 38 -12.34 11.89 -8.92
N VAL A 39 -12.98 10.92 -9.59
CA VAL A 39 -14.42 10.63 -9.49
C VAL A 39 -14.67 9.17 -9.11
N PRO A 40 -14.20 8.72 -7.94
CA PRO A 40 -14.40 7.35 -7.48
C PRO A 40 -15.90 7.03 -7.37
N GLY A 41 -16.26 5.78 -7.69
CA GLY A 41 -17.65 5.31 -7.60
C GLY A 41 -18.59 5.88 -8.67
N LEU A 42 -18.09 6.63 -9.65
CA LEU A 42 -18.89 7.10 -10.78
C LEU A 42 -19.07 6.00 -11.84
N HIS A 43 -20.29 5.84 -12.33
CA HIS A 43 -20.71 4.84 -13.30
C HIS A 43 -21.48 5.47 -14.47
N ASP A 44 -21.53 4.73 -15.58
CA ASP A 44 -22.24 5.16 -16.79
C ASP A 44 -23.74 5.40 -16.49
N GLY A 45 -24.30 6.44 -17.10
CA GLY A 45 -25.71 6.79 -16.96
C GLY A 45 -26.07 7.60 -15.71
N GLN A 46 -25.14 7.84 -14.78
CA GLN A 46 -25.37 8.71 -13.64
C GLN A 46 -25.33 10.19 -14.06
N ARG A 47 -26.19 11.00 -13.43
CA ARG A 47 -26.15 12.46 -13.58
C ARG A 47 -25.16 13.02 -12.57
N VAL A 48 -24.25 13.87 -13.04
CA VAL A 48 -23.18 14.47 -12.24
C VAL A 48 -23.24 15.98 -12.29
N GLU A 49 -22.94 16.61 -11.16
CA GLU A 49 -22.61 18.03 -11.07
C GLU A 49 -21.15 18.15 -10.70
N LEU A 50 -20.39 18.89 -11.49
CA LEU A 50 -18.94 19.00 -11.38
C LEU A 50 -18.59 20.45 -11.14
N LYS A 51 -17.63 20.71 -10.23
CA LYS A 51 -17.01 22.02 -10.07
C LYS A 51 -15.53 21.94 -10.38
N GLY A 52 -15.02 22.90 -11.12
CA GLY A 52 -13.66 22.82 -11.63
C GLY A 52 -13.24 23.97 -12.53
N ALA A 53 -12.30 23.68 -13.42
CA ALA A 53 -11.74 24.62 -14.37
C ALA A 53 -11.50 23.97 -15.74
N TRP A 54 -11.54 24.76 -16.81
CA TRP A 54 -11.15 24.29 -18.13
C TRP A 54 -9.64 24.19 -18.26
N ALA A 55 -9.18 23.08 -18.80
CA ALA A 55 -7.79 22.85 -19.15
C ALA A 55 -7.67 22.43 -20.61
N PHE A 56 -6.56 22.77 -21.25
CA PHE A 56 -6.28 22.36 -22.62
C PHE A 56 -5.19 21.29 -22.62
N HIS A 57 -5.48 20.12 -23.18
CA HIS A 57 -4.50 19.06 -23.35
C HIS A 57 -3.89 19.11 -24.77
N PRO A 58 -2.55 19.12 -24.93
CA PRO A 58 -1.89 19.28 -26.24
C PRO A 58 -2.34 18.29 -27.31
N LYS A 59 -2.70 17.06 -26.91
CA LYS A 59 -3.12 15.97 -27.80
C LYS A 59 -4.64 15.75 -27.90
N PHE A 60 -5.41 16.22 -26.92
CA PHE A 60 -6.83 15.84 -26.77
C PHE A 60 -7.78 17.04 -26.68
N GLY A 61 -7.26 18.26 -26.78
CA GLY A 61 -8.05 19.48 -26.83
C GLY A 61 -8.61 19.92 -25.48
N LYS A 62 -9.73 20.66 -25.52
CA LYS A 62 -10.37 21.28 -24.36
C LYS A 62 -11.05 20.23 -23.48
N GLN A 63 -10.66 20.14 -22.21
CA GLN A 63 -11.20 19.23 -21.22
C GLN A 63 -11.60 20.00 -19.96
N PHE A 64 -12.61 19.51 -19.25
CA PHE A 64 -12.98 20.05 -17.96
C PHE A 64 -12.25 19.28 -16.85
N GLU A 65 -11.50 19.97 -16.01
CA GLU A 65 -10.82 19.38 -14.86
C GLU A 65 -11.68 19.53 -13.62
N SER A 66 -12.29 18.42 -13.19
CA SER A 66 -13.14 18.36 -12.01
C SER A 66 -12.29 18.30 -10.74
N GLN A 67 -12.58 19.22 -9.82
CA GLN A 67 -12.00 19.31 -8.48
C GLN A 67 -12.99 18.83 -7.42
N GLN A 68 -14.28 19.03 -7.67
CA GLN A 68 -15.38 18.50 -6.86
C GLN A 68 -16.46 17.91 -7.77
N PHE A 69 -17.17 16.92 -7.26
CA PHE A 69 -18.32 16.34 -7.94
C PHE A 69 -19.39 15.90 -6.94
N SER A 70 -20.65 15.95 -7.38
CA SER A 70 -21.77 15.26 -6.74
C SER A 70 -22.44 14.35 -7.78
N VAL A 71 -23.02 13.25 -7.31
CA VAL A 71 -23.66 12.25 -8.17
C VAL A 71 -25.10 12.09 -7.75
N ALA A 72 -26.01 12.22 -8.70
CA ALA A 72 -27.41 11.88 -8.53
C ALA A 72 -27.68 10.47 -9.08
N THR A 73 -28.61 9.77 -8.44
CA THR A 73 -29.11 8.49 -8.95
C THR A 73 -29.75 8.67 -10.33
N PRO A 74 -29.58 7.72 -11.26
CA PRO A 74 -30.20 7.82 -12.57
C PRO A 74 -31.72 7.74 -12.43
N THR A 75 -32.43 8.78 -12.87
CA THR A 75 -33.90 8.82 -12.92
C THR A 75 -34.46 8.60 -14.32
N SER A 76 -33.59 8.48 -15.33
CA SER A 76 -33.99 8.27 -16.72
C SER A 76 -33.83 6.81 -17.15
N VAL A 77 -34.73 6.34 -18.01
CA VAL A 77 -34.70 4.99 -18.61
C VAL A 77 -33.34 4.71 -19.29
N SER A 78 -32.84 5.67 -20.07
CA SER A 78 -31.52 5.56 -20.74
C SER A 78 -30.37 5.48 -19.72
N GLY A 79 -30.41 6.29 -18.66
CA GLY A 79 -29.42 6.27 -17.59
C GLY A 79 -29.44 4.96 -16.81
N LEU A 80 -30.62 4.42 -16.51
CA LEU A 80 -30.79 3.15 -15.80
C LEU A 80 -30.27 1.95 -16.61
N LYS A 81 -30.52 1.92 -17.93
CA LYS A 81 -29.99 0.88 -18.82
C LYS A 81 -28.47 0.86 -18.82
N LYS A 82 -27.84 2.04 -18.90
CA LYS A 82 -26.38 2.18 -18.83
C LYS A 82 -25.83 1.82 -17.46
N TYR A 83 -26.47 2.28 -16.39
CA TYR A 83 -26.05 2.01 -15.03
C TYR A 83 -26.05 0.51 -14.71
N LEU A 84 -27.17 -0.17 -14.96
CA LEU A 84 -27.28 -1.61 -14.79
C LEU A 84 -26.40 -2.39 -15.77
N GLY A 85 -26.25 -1.89 -17.00
CA GLY A 85 -25.43 -2.51 -18.04
C GLY A 85 -23.92 -2.30 -17.90
N SER A 86 -23.47 -1.42 -17.01
CA SER A 86 -22.05 -1.07 -16.79
C SER A 86 -21.22 -2.21 -16.19
N GLY A 87 -21.86 -3.30 -15.78
CA GLY A 87 -21.20 -4.42 -15.10
C GLY A 87 -20.93 -4.15 -13.62
N MET A 88 -21.43 -3.05 -13.07
CA MET A 88 -21.34 -2.73 -11.63
C MET A 88 -21.97 -3.83 -10.76
N ILE A 89 -23.10 -4.40 -11.20
CA ILE A 89 -23.77 -5.49 -10.49
C ILE A 89 -23.43 -6.80 -11.20
N LYS A 90 -22.64 -7.63 -10.55
CA LYS A 90 -22.30 -8.95 -11.09
C LYS A 90 -23.58 -9.76 -11.31
N GLY A 91 -23.82 -10.17 -12.55
CA GLY A 91 -25.04 -10.87 -12.96
C GLY A 91 -26.03 -10.04 -13.78
N ILE A 92 -25.85 -8.71 -13.83
CA ILE A 92 -26.58 -7.82 -14.73
C ILE A 92 -25.60 -7.27 -15.77
N GLY A 93 -25.57 -7.91 -16.94
CA GLY A 93 -24.90 -7.38 -18.13
C GLY A 93 -25.84 -6.48 -18.93
N LYS A 94 -25.32 -5.83 -19.97
CA LYS A 94 -26.06 -4.92 -20.86
C LYS A 94 -27.44 -5.45 -21.28
N VAL A 95 -27.52 -6.70 -21.75
CA VAL A 95 -28.77 -7.32 -22.22
C VAL A 95 -29.82 -7.43 -21.10
N TYR A 96 -29.41 -7.85 -19.90
CA TYR A 96 -30.34 -7.97 -18.77
C TYR A 96 -30.68 -6.62 -18.17
N GLY A 97 -29.73 -5.67 -18.15
CA GLY A 97 -30.00 -4.29 -17.76
C GLY A 97 -31.06 -3.65 -18.65
N GLU A 98 -30.99 -3.86 -19.97
CA GLU A 98 -32.02 -3.41 -20.92
C GLU A 98 -33.38 -4.05 -20.62
N LYS A 99 -33.44 -5.39 -20.52
CA LYS A 99 -34.68 -6.11 -20.22
C LYS A 99 -35.34 -5.71 -18.90
N LEU A 100 -34.54 -5.54 -17.84
CA LEU A 100 -35.02 -5.15 -16.53
C LEU A 100 -35.64 -3.75 -16.56
N VAL A 101 -35.00 -2.81 -17.26
CA VAL A 101 -35.53 -1.45 -17.39
C VAL A 101 -36.73 -1.41 -18.34
N ASP A 102 -36.77 -2.24 -19.38
CA ASP A 102 -37.93 -2.31 -20.28
C ASP A 102 -39.18 -2.88 -19.59
N HIS A 103 -39.01 -3.78 -18.62
CA HIS A 103 -40.12 -4.36 -17.86
C HIS A 103 -40.53 -3.51 -16.64
N PHE A 104 -39.56 -2.99 -15.88
CA PHE A 104 -39.81 -2.28 -14.62
C PHE A 104 -39.70 -0.74 -14.72
N GLY A 105 -39.24 -0.22 -15.84
CA GLY A 105 -39.08 1.22 -16.04
C GLY A 105 -38.11 1.85 -15.03
N VAL A 106 -38.52 3.01 -14.50
CA VAL A 106 -37.72 3.79 -13.55
C VAL A 106 -37.64 3.18 -12.15
N ASP A 107 -38.54 2.23 -11.83
CA ASP A 107 -38.63 1.61 -10.52
C ASP A 107 -37.69 0.41 -10.33
N VAL A 108 -36.90 0.07 -11.35
CA VAL A 108 -36.02 -1.12 -11.35
C VAL A 108 -35.10 -1.16 -10.13
N LEU A 109 -34.51 -0.02 -9.71
CA LEU A 109 -33.62 0.03 -8.55
C LEU A 109 -34.39 -0.19 -7.24
N THR A 110 -35.59 0.36 -7.14
CA THR A 110 -36.49 0.16 -5.99
C THR A 110 -36.90 -1.31 -5.87
N ILE A 111 -37.12 -1.98 -7.01
CA ILE A 111 -37.49 -3.40 -7.04
C ILE A 111 -36.32 -4.28 -6.62
N ILE A 112 -35.12 -4.03 -7.14
CA ILE A 112 -33.90 -4.74 -6.71
C ILE A 112 -33.69 -4.58 -5.19
N ASP A 113 -34.06 -3.44 -4.63
CA ASP A 113 -33.84 -3.15 -3.22
C ASP A 113 -34.93 -3.68 -2.27
N LYS A 114 -36.21 -3.57 -2.65
CA LYS A 114 -37.35 -3.86 -1.76
C LYS A 114 -38.08 -5.17 -2.07
N THR A 115 -38.10 -5.58 -3.34
CA THR A 115 -38.90 -6.74 -3.81
C THR A 115 -38.15 -7.53 -4.89
N PRO A 116 -36.94 -8.05 -4.59
CA PRO A 116 -36.06 -8.61 -5.61
C PRO A 116 -36.59 -9.92 -6.22
N GLU A 117 -37.49 -10.64 -5.56
CA GLU A 117 -38.20 -11.80 -6.12
C GLU A 117 -38.90 -11.50 -7.46
N ARG A 118 -39.37 -10.26 -7.65
CA ARG A 118 -39.99 -9.81 -8.91
C ARG A 118 -39.04 -9.86 -10.10
N LEU A 119 -37.72 -9.83 -9.88
CA LEU A 119 -36.74 -9.94 -10.97
C LEU A 119 -36.91 -11.21 -11.82
N SER A 120 -37.55 -12.25 -11.27
CA SER A 120 -37.89 -13.48 -12.00
C SER A 120 -39.04 -13.34 -13.00
N GLU A 121 -39.82 -12.25 -12.95
CA GLU A 121 -40.83 -11.91 -13.97
C GLU A 121 -40.19 -11.69 -15.35
N VAL A 122 -38.90 -11.33 -15.39
CA VAL A 122 -38.18 -11.02 -16.63
C VAL A 122 -37.56 -12.28 -17.24
N SER A 123 -37.85 -12.49 -18.52
CA SER A 123 -37.40 -13.68 -19.27
C SER A 123 -35.88 -13.92 -19.18
N GLY A 124 -35.51 -15.11 -18.69
CA GLY A 124 -34.12 -15.56 -18.57
C GLY A 124 -33.43 -15.15 -17.26
N ILE A 125 -34.16 -14.61 -16.27
CA ILE A 125 -33.66 -14.39 -14.91
C ILE A 125 -34.28 -15.47 -13.99
N GLY A 126 -33.56 -16.58 -13.80
CA GLY A 126 -33.98 -17.63 -12.86
C GLY A 126 -33.63 -17.30 -11.40
N THR A 127 -34.20 -18.04 -10.46
CA THR A 127 -34.03 -17.87 -9.00
C THR A 127 -32.56 -17.78 -8.56
N LYS A 128 -31.69 -18.67 -9.05
CA LYS A 128 -30.24 -18.61 -8.75
C LYS A 128 -29.57 -17.29 -9.18
N ARG A 129 -30.04 -16.69 -10.28
CA ARG A 129 -29.52 -15.40 -10.75
C ARG A 129 -30.06 -14.25 -9.91
N VAL A 130 -31.33 -14.32 -9.50
CA VAL A 130 -31.93 -13.36 -8.57
C VAL A 130 -31.12 -13.33 -7.26
N GLU A 131 -30.81 -14.48 -6.67
CA GLU A 131 -29.96 -14.57 -5.47
C GLU A 131 -28.58 -13.91 -5.68
N GLY A 132 -27.95 -14.18 -6.82
CA GLY A 132 -26.66 -13.57 -7.18
C GLY A 132 -26.74 -12.05 -7.32
N ILE A 133 -27.82 -11.54 -7.92
CA ILE A 133 -28.07 -10.10 -8.09
C ILE A 133 -28.30 -9.44 -6.72
N ILE A 134 -29.12 -10.05 -5.85
CA ILE A 134 -29.38 -9.52 -4.50
C ILE A 134 -28.06 -9.38 -3.73
N LYS A 135 -27.24 -10.44 -3.74
CA LYS A 135 -25.94 -10.41 -3.07
C LYS A 135 -25.02 -9.33 -3.65
N ALA A 136 -24.88 -9.28 -4.98
CA ALA A 136 -24.03 -8.30 -5.63
C ALA A 136 -24.49 -6.85 -5.39
N TRP A 137 -25.82 -6.62 -5.37
CA TRP A 137 -26.40 -5.32 -5.06
C TRP A 137 -26.10 -4.88 -3.63
N HIS A 138 -26.27 -5.80 -2.66
CA HIS A 138 -25.94 -5.54 -1.27
C HIS A 138 -24.45 -5.25 -1.10
N ASP A 139 -23.57 -6.07 -1.68
CA ASP A 139 -22.12 -5.89 -1.61
C ASP A 139 -21.72 -4.52 -2.20
N GLN A 140 -22.31 -4.13 -3.34
CA GLN A 140 -22.02 -2.85 -3.99
C GLN A 140 -22.48 -1.66 -3.16
N LYS A 141 -23.64 -1.75 -2.48
CA LYS A 141 -24.11 -0.71 -1.56
C LYS A 141 -23.14 -0.50 -0.41
N GLU A 142 -22.71 -1.58 0.23
CA GLU A 142 -21.74 -1.51 1.33
C GLU A 142 -20.38 -0.93 0.89
N ILE A 143 -19.88 -1.36 -0.28
CA ILE A 143 -18.65 -0.78 -0.87
C ILE A 143 -18.83 0.71 -1.11
N SER A 144 -19.98 1.13 -1.65
CA SER A 144 -20.29 2.54 -1.89
C SER A 144 -20.31 3.35 -0.58
N THR A 145 -20.87 2.80 0.50
CA THR A 145 -20.84 3.43 1.83
C THR A 145 -19.41 3.59 2.34
N ILE A 146 -18.56 2.58 2.17
CA ILE A 146 -17.13 2.66 2.53
C ILE A 146 -16.40 3.70 1.68
N MET A 147 -16.71 3.80 0.39
CA MET A 147 -16.12 4.81 -0.51
C MET A 147 -16.43 6.23 -0.03
N VAL A 148 -17.68 6.52 0.29
CA VAL A 148 -18.12 7.82 0.83
C VAL A 148 -17.40 8.11 2.15
N PHE A 149 -17.37 7.13 3.06
CA PHE A 149 -16.65 7.26 4.32
C PHE A 149 -15.16 7.60 4.12
N LEU A 150 -14.46 6.87 3.24
CA LEU A 150 -13.05 7.14 2.95
C LEU A 150 -12.85 8.54 2.37
N GLN A 151 -13.70 8.96 1.44
CA GLN A 151 -13.61 10.27 0.80
C GLN A 151 -13.84 11.41 1.82
N GLU A 152 -14.85 11.29 2.67
CA GLU A 152 -15.11 12.23 3.77
C GLU A 152 -13.91 12.33 4.72
N LYS A 153 -13.18 11.23 4.91
CA LYS A 153 -11.98 11.15 5.75
C LYS A 153 -10.67 11.34 4.97
N GLY A 154 -10.73 11.94 3.77
CA GLY A 154 -9.55 12.34 3.01
C GLY A 154 -8.70 11.18 2.47
N ALA A 155 -9.27 9.97 2.40
CA ALA A 155 -8.60 8.77 1.91
C ALA A 155 -9.14 8.33 0.56
N SER A 156 -8.30 7.62 -0.20
CA SER A 156 -8.67 7.16 -1.54
C SER A 156 -9.78 6.12 -1.48
N PRO A 157 -10.93 6.33 -2.15
CA PRO A 157 -12.01 5.35 -2.17
C PRO A 157 -11.67 4.06 -2.92
N ALA A 158 -10.57 4.03 -3.66
CA ALA A 158 -10.08 2.84 -4.34
C ALA A 158 -9.78 1.66 -3.39
N PHE A 159 -9.51 1.95 -2.12
CA PHE A 159 -9.30 0.93 -1.11
C PHE A 159 -10.60 0.27 -0.64
N ALA A 160 -11.78 0.87 -0.90
CA ALA A 160 -13.06 0.40 -0.36
C ALA A 160 -13.36 -1.06 -0.71
N THR A 161 -13.13 -1.47 -1.95
CA THR A 161 -13.36 -2.86 -2.39
C THR A 161 -12.44 -3.83 -1.65
N LYS A 162 -11.16 -3.46 -1.43
CA LYS A 162 -10.20 -4.30 -0.67
C LYS A 162 -10.61 -4.40 0.80
N ILE A 163 -11.01 -3.28 1.40
CA ILE A 163 -11.46 -3.20 2.79
C ILE A 163 -12.75 -3.99 3.01
N TYR A 164 -13.71 -3.90 2.08
CA TYR A 164 -14.94 -4.68 2.13
C TYR A 164 -14.68 -6.18 1.96
N LYS A 165 -13.79 -6.55 1.04
CA LYS A 165 -13.44 -7.96 0.84
C LYS A 165 -12.81 -8.58 2.10
N GLN A 166 -12.07 -7.79 2.88
CA GLN A 166 -11.41 -8.25 4.11
C GLN A 166 -12.36 -8.29 5.32
N TYR A 167 -13.22 -7.29 5.49
CA TYR A 167 -14.00 -7.09 6.72
C TYR A 167 -15.52 -7.07 6.55
N GLY A 168 -16.02 -7.09 5.32
CA GLY A 168 -17.45 -7.06 5.00
C GLY A 168 -18.15 -5.86 5.64
N LYS A 169 -19.29 -6.11 6.29
CA LYS A 169 -20.11 -5.06 6.93
C LYS A 169 -19.41 -4.38 8.13
N GLN A 170 -18.35 -4.98 8.67
CA GLN A 170 -17.61 -4.43 9.81
C GLN A 170 -16.51 -3.44 9.41
N SER A 171 -16.30 -3.19 8.10
CA SER A 171 -15.25 -2.32 7.60
C SER A 171 -15.21 -0.95 8.29
N ILE A 172 -16.34 -0.25 8.38
CA ILE A 172 -16.40 1.09 8.98
C ILE A 172 -16.14 1.03 10.49
N ALA A 173 -16.70 0.03 11.18
CA ALA A 173 -16.50 -0.15 12.62
C ALA A 173 -15.02 -0.38 12.95
N ILE A 174 -14.35 -1.26 12.21
CA ILE A 174 -12.92 -1.57 12.39
C ILE A 174 -12.06 -0.34 12.10
N MET A 175 -12.34 0.39 11.00
CA MET A 175 -11.61 1.62 10.68
C MET A 175 -11.80 2.71 11.74
N THR A 176 -12.96 2.77 12.40
CA THR A 176 -13.24 3.74 13.46
C THR A 176 -12.56 3.34 14.77
N GLU A 177 -12.54 2.04 15.10
CA GLU A 177 -11.98 1.53 16.35
C GLU A 177 -10.43 1.46 16.34
N ASN A 178 -9.85 1.10 15.19
CA ASN A 178 -8.41 1.08 14.98
C ASN A 178 -8.07 1.20 13.48
N PRO A 179 -7.89 2.44 12.97
CA PRO A 179 -7.51 2.69 11.58
C PRO A 179 -6.19 2.03 11.19
N TYR A 180 -5.30 1.68 12.12
CA TYR A 180 -4.01 1.09 11.75
C TYR A 180 -4.12 -0.40 11.39
N ARG A 181 -5.25 -1.07 11.71
CA ARG A 181 -5.48 -2.47 11.32
C ARG A 181 -5.53 -2.65 9.80
N ILE A 182 -6.09 -1.69 9.07
CA ILE A 182 -6.18 -1.81 7.61
C ILE A 182 -4.79 -1.74 6.95
N ALA A 183 -3.80 -1.13 7.60
CA ALA A 183 -2.43 -1.11 7.11
C ALA A 183 -1.67 -2.43 7.39
N GLU A 184 -2.07 -3.17 8.43
CA GLU A 184 -1.53 -4.50 8.71
C GLU A 184 -2.18 -5.57 7.85
N ASP A 185 -3.51 -5.52 7.69
CA ASP A 185 -4.29 -6.61 7.10
C ASP A 185 -4.43 -6.51 5.57
N ILE A 186 -4.23 -5.32 4.96
CA ILE A 186 -4.54 -5.07 3.54
C ILE A 186 -3.30 -4.58 2.79
N TRP A 187 -2.84 -5.43 1.87
CA TRP A 187 -1.74 -5.08 0.97
C TRP A 187 -2.07 -3.86 0.09
N GLY A 188 -1.14 -2.91 0.09
CA GLY A 188 -1.23 -1.64 -0.66
C GLY A 188 -1.83 -0.48 0.14
N ILE A 189 -2.35 -0.73 1.36
CA ILE A 189 -2.68 0.35 2.30
C ILE A 189 -1.52 0.50 3.27
N GLY A 190 -0.79 1.61 3.18
CA GLY A 190 0.34 1.88 4.05
C GLY A 190 -0.05 2.61 5.33
N PHE A 191 0.87 2.67 6.30
CA PHE A 191 0.73 3.45 7.52
C PHE A 191 0.31 4.91 7.26
N LYS A 192 0.93 5.59 6.29
CA LYS A 192 0.62 7.00 5.98
C LYS A 192 -0.85 7.20 5.60
N THR A 193 -1.43 6.27 4.84
CA THR A 193 -2.85 6.30 4.49
C THR A 193 -3.74 6.04 5.70
N ALA A 194 -3.38 5.05 6.53
CA ALA A 194 -4.10 4.77 7.77
C ALA A 194 -4.03 5.94 8.77
N ASP A 195 -2.89 6.62 8.88
CA ASP A 195 -2.72 7.80 9.75
C ASP A 195 -3.54 8.99 9.23
N ALA A 196 -3.60 9.21 7.91
CA ALA A 196 -4.47 10.23 7.33
C ALA A 196 -5.95 9.99 7.66
N ILE A 197 -6.42 8.74 7.55
CA ILE A 197 -7.78 8.35 7.97
C ILE A 197 -7.98 8.61 9.47
N ALA A 198 -7.00 8.20 10.29
CA ALA A 198 -7.06 8.37 11.74
C ALA A 198 -7.19 9.85 12.15
N GLN A 199 -6.37 10.73 11.58
CA GLN A 199 -6.43 12.17 11.85
C GLN A 199 -7.80 12.76 11.49
N ASN A 200 -8.36 12.39 10.33
CA ASN A 200 -9.64 12.93 9.86
C ASN A 200 -10.87 12.37 10.59
N ILE A 201 -10.73 11.24 11.29
CA ILE A 201 -11.77 10.70 12.21
C ILE A 201 -11.64 11.31 13.61
N GLY A 202 -10.56 12.04 13.90
CA GLY A 202 -10.28 12.58 15.23
C GLY A 202 -9.73 11.52 16.19
N PHE A 203 -9.00 10.53 15.65
CA PHE A 203 -8.35 9.51 16.46
C PHE A 203 -7.32 10.14 17.40
N GLU A 204 -7.21 9.63 18.62
CA GLU A 204 -6.38 10.23 19.66
C GLU A 204 -4.90 10.26 19.26
N LYS A 205 -4.29 11.46 19.26
CA LYS A 205 -2.90 11.68 18.81
C LYS A 205 -1.87 10.85 19.56
N TYR A 206 -2.08 10.68 20.86
CA TYR A 206 -1.22 9.93 21.78
C TYR A 206 -1.71 8.50 22.02
N SER A 207 -2.64 7.99 21.20
CA SER A 207 -3.12 6.63 21.32
C SER A 207 -1.97 5.63 21.19
N ILE A 208 -1.93 4.65 22.08
CA ILE A 208 -0.95 3.55 22.00
C ILE A 208 -1.06 2.79 20.68
N LYS A 209 -2.27 2.66 20.10
CA LYS A 209 -2.50 2.04 18.79
C LYS A 209 -1.75 2.77 17.67
N ARG A 210 -1.81 4.11 17.66
CA ARG A 210 -1.10 4.99 16.71
C ARG A 210 0.41 4.89 16.85
N ILE A 211 0.90 4.97 18.09
CA ILE A 211 2.34 4.93 18.37
C ILE A 211 2.93 3.58 17.98
N LYS A 212 2.27 2.46 18.29
CA LYS A 212 2.71 1.13 17.85
C LYS A 212 2.84 1.02 16.34
N ALA A 213 1.82 1.49 15.61
CA ALA A 213 1.82 1.48 14.15
C ALA A 213 2.95 2.37 13.58
N GLY A 214 3.21 3.52 14.21
CA GLY A 214 4.34 4.39 13.90
C GLY A 214 5.69 3.70 14.08
N ILE A 215 5.91 3.03 15.23
CA ILE A 215 7.15 2.29 15.50
C ILE A 215 7.40 1.22 14.43
N LEU A 216 6.39 0.40 14.14
CA LEU A 216 6.50 -0.67 13.15
C LEU A 216 6.78 -0.12 11.75
N PHE A 217 6.11 0.98 11.39
CA PHE A 217 6.37 1.67 10.13
C PHE A 217 7.80 2.23 10.06
N SER A 218 8.28 2.89 11.11
CA SER A 218 9.66 3.40 11.17
C SER A 218 10.69 2.29 11.01
N ILE A 219 10.51 1.12 11.65
CA ILE A 219 11.41 -0.02 11.45
C ILE A 219 11.34 -0.53 10.00
N SER A 220 10.14 -0.63 9.42
CA SER A 220 9.93 -1.08 8.04
C SER A 220 10.55 -0.12 7.01
N GLU A 221 10.49 1.19 7.25
CA GLU A 221 11.10 2.21 6.40
C GLU A 221 12.63 2.11 6.45
N GLN A 222 13.22 1.95 7.64
CA GLN A 222 14.65 1.70 7.78
C GLN A 222 15.08 0.38 7.10
N THR A 223 14.23 -0.64 7.17
CA THR A 223 14.43 -1.91 6.45
C THR A 223 14.45 -1.72 4.94
N SER A 224 13.57 -0.86 4.43
CA SER A 224 13.51 -0.54 2.99
C SER A 224 14.76 0.22 2.52
N ASN A 225 15.44 0.92 3.43
CA ASN A 225 16.74 1.55 3.21
C ASN A 225 17.93 0.58 3.37
N GLY A 226 17.68 -0.72 3.61
CA GLY A 226 18.69 -1.76 3.72
C GLY A 226 19.19 -2.03 5.14
N HIS A 227 18.62 -1.39 6.17
CA HIS A 227 18.99 -1.66 7.56
C HIS A 227 18.30 -2.93 8.09
N LEU A 228 19.02 -3.82 8.78
CA LEU A 228 18.42 -4.99 9.42
C LEU A 228 17.87 -4.67 10.82
N TYR A 229 18.42 -3.66 11.48
CA TYR A 229 18.06 -3.24 12.82
C TYR A 229 18.25 -1.73 12.97
N VAL A 230 17.57 -1.14 13.95
CA VAL A 230 17.62 0.30 14.24
C VAL A 230 18.00 0.49 15.70
N GLU A 231 18.92 1.41 15.98
CA GLU A 231 19.25 1.78 17.36
C GLU A 231 18.01 2.34 18.08
N LEU A 232 17.76 1.91 19.31
CA LEU A 232 16.53 2.20 20.06
C LEU A 232 16.30 3.70 20.24
N GLU A 233 17.33 4.48 20.58
CA GLU A 233 17.21 5.93 20.75
C GLU A 233 16.92 6.65 19.43
N ASN A 234 17.54 6.19 18.34
CA ASN A 234 17.24 6.69 17.00
C ASN A 234 15.80 6.34 16.61
N LEU A 235 15.36 5.10 16.82
CA LEU A 235 13.99 4.67 16.54
C LEU A 235 12.95 5.53 17.26
N LYS A 236 13.15 5.84 18.54
CA LYS A 236 12.28 6.75 19.29
C LYS A 236 12.20 8.11 18.62
N LYS A 237 13.35 8.70 18.25
CA LYS A 237 13.41 10.01 17.60
C LYS A 237 12.65 10.02 16.27
N ILE A 238 12.96 9.09 15.36
CA ILE A 238 12.32 9.03 14.04
C ILE A 238 10.81 8.80 14.17
N THR A 239 10.38 7.98 15.13
CA THR A 239 8.95 7.73 15.40
C THR A 239 8.24 8.98 15.88
N LEU A 240 8.84 9.75 16.79
CA LEU A 240 8.26 11.00 17.29
C LEU A 240 8.15 12.07 16.21
N GLU A 241 9.18 12.18 15.36
CA GLU A 241 9.18 13.07 14.19
C GLU A 241 8.08 12.67 13.19
N LEU A 242 7.97 11.38 12.87
CA LEU A 242 6.93 10.85 11.97
C LEU A 242 5.51 11.13 12.46
N LEU A 243 5.27 10.98 13.77
CA LEU A 243 3.94 11.13 14.37
C LEU A 243 3.59 12.58 14.73
N GLU A 244 4.53 13.51 14.52
CA GLU A 244 4.43 14.92 14.92
C GLU A 244 4.17 15.08 16.43
N LEU A 245 4.83 14.26 17.24
CA LEU A 245 4.70 14.24 18.72
C LEU A 245 5.90 14.88 19.43
N THR A 246 6.73 15.63 18.71
CA THR A 246 7.89 16.30 19.30
C THR A 246 7.46 17.39 20.29
N PRO A 247 8.06 17.45 21.49
CA PRO A 247 7.92 18.60 22.36
C PRO A 247 8.37 19.86 21.64
N ALA A 248 7.55 20.92 21.67
CA ALA A 248 7.93 22.24 21.18
C ALA A 248 9.09 22.79 22.02
N SER A 249 10.32 22.45 21.66
CA SER A 249 11.52 23.04 22.24
C SER A 249 12.69 22.80 21.30
N SER A 250 13.00 23.82 20.49
CA SER A 250 14.34 24.19 19.95
C SER A 250 14.34 24.68 18.50
N SER A 251 13.43 25.56 18.11
CA SER A 251 13.58 26.35 16.89
C SER A 251 13.16 27.81 17.11
N ASP A 252 13.76 28.45 18.11
CA ASP A 252 13.93 29.90 18.17
C ASP A 252 15.27 30.19 18.84
N LYS A 253 16.35 30.06 18.06
CA LYS A 253 17.64 30.69 18.38
C LYS A 253 17.81 31.88 17.44
N SER A 254 17.08 32.96 17.72
CA SER A 254 17.43 34.30 17.24
C SER A 254 17.43 35.26 18.43
N GLN A 255 18.66 35.56 18.90
CA GLN A 255 19.13 36.84 19.43
C GLN A 255 18.28 37.55 20.50
N GLN A 256 18.70 37.49 21.79
CA GLN A 256 19.26 38.64 22.55
C GLN A 256 19.41 38.35 24.07
N SER A 257 20.62 38.65 24.56
CA SER A 257 21.06 39.13 25.89
C SER A 257 20.59 38.50 27.22
N ASN A 258 21.56 37.93 27.94
CA ASN A 258 21.95 38.14 29.35
C ASN A 258 20.86 38.47 30.40
N ASN A 259 20.51 37.49 31.23
CA ASN A 259 20.83 37.42 32.67
C ASN A 259 20.09 36.24 33.31
N ALA A 260 20.80 35.41 34.08
CA ALA A 260 20.22 34.37 34.92
C ALA A 260 19.41 34.99 36.08
N PRO A 261 18.41 34.28 36.65
CA PRO A 261 18.71 33.15 37.53
C PRO A 261 17.91 31.88 37.23
N SER A 262 18.47 30.79 37.73
CA SER A 262 17.95 29.42 37.81
C SER A 262 16.42 29.25 37.75
N CYS A 263 15.95 28.62 36.69
CA CYS A 263 14.70 27.86 36.71
C CYS A 263 15.01 26.46 36.19
N HIS A 264 14.66 25.46 36.98
CA HIS A 264 14.58 24.06 36.55
C HIS A 264 13.78 24.00 35.24
N PRO A 265 14.17 23.16 34.26
CA PRO A 265 13.33 22.92 33.10
C PRO A 265 12.09 22.18 33.61
N GLU A 266 10.99 22.91 33.82
CA GLU A 266 9.67 22.30 33.98
C GLU A 266 9.33 21.64 32.64
N GLU A 267 9.70 20.37 32.51
CA GLU A 267 9.24 19.50 31.44
C GLU A 267 7.71 19.53 31.42
N THR A 268 7.14 19.98 30.30
CA THR A 268 5.70 20.04 30.10
C THR A 268 5.08 18.65 30.33
N LYS A 269 3.93 18.58 31.03
CA LYS A 269 3.19 17.33 31.33
C LYS A 269 2.98 16.44 30.10
N ASP A 270 2.90 17.04 28.91
CA ASP A 270 2.73 16.36 27.63
C ASP A 270 3.99 15.58 27.19
N SER A 271 5.19 16.08 27.49
CA SER A 271 6.46 15.42 27.15
C SER A 271 6.67 14.14 27.97
N GLN A 272 6.36 14.19 29.26
CA GLN A 272 6.45 13.02 30.15
C GLN A 272 5.41 11.96 29.80
N ASN A 273 4.20 12.37 29.38
CA ASN A 273 3.16 11.45 28.94
C ASN A 273 3.55 10.73 27.62
N THR A 274 4.19 11.46 26.71
CA THR A 274 4.65 10.92 25.41
C THR A 274 5.73 9.87 25.59
N ALA A 275 6.78 10.18 26.37
CA ALA A 275 7.87 9.24 26.63
C ALA A 275 7.37 7.96 27.32
N LYS A 276 6.44 8.10 28.28
CA LYS A 276 5.81 6.96 28.96
C LYS A 276 4.99 6.11 27.99
N THR A 277 4.19 6.73 27.14
CA THR A 277 3.34 6.02 26.17
C THR A 277 4.18 5.31 25.11
N LEU A 278 5.26 5.95 24.63
CA LEU A 278 6.20 5.33 23.70
C LEU A 278 6.91 4.11 24.31
N LYS A 279 7.33 4.21 25.57
CA LYS A 279 7.91 3.08 26.31
C LYS A 279 6.89 1.94 26.44
N ASN A 280 5.65 2.25 26.82
CA ASN A 280 4.58 1.25 26.92
C ASN A 280 4.30 0.58 25.57
N ALA A 281 4.26 1.36 24.48
CA ALA A 281 4.06 0.83 23.13
C ALA A 281 5.19 -0.14 22.73
N LEU A 282 6.45 0.20 23.02
CA LEU A 282 7.61 -0.67 22.78
C LEU A 282 7.53 -1.96 23.61
N CYS A 283 7.20 -1.86 24.90
CA CYS A 283 7.00 -3.03 25.77
C CYS A 283 5.91 -3.94 25.22
N GLU A 284 4.74 -3.40 24.89
CA GLU A 284 3.65 -4.21 24.35
C GLU A 284 3.98 -4.83 22.99
N LEU A 285 4.73 -4.14 22.12
CA LEU A 285 5.18 -4.72 20.84
C LEU A 285 6.19 -5.86 21.06
N TYR A 286 7.05 -5.74 22.07
CA TYR A 286 8.00 -6.78 22.45
C TYR A 286 7.28 -8.00 23.02
N ASP A 287 6.32 -7.78 23.93
CA ASP A 287 5.52 -8.84 24.56
C ASP A 287 4.64 -9.57 23.53
N GLN A 288 4.13 -8.85 22.52
CA GLN A 288 3.40 -9.42 21.38
C GLN A 288 4.30 -10.08 20.34
N GLU A 289 5.61 -10.15 20.58
CA GLU A 289 6.62 -10.64 19.65
C GLU A 289 6.61 -9.96 18.28
N LYS A 290 6.08 -8.73 18.17
CA LYS A 290 6.09 -7.95 16.92
C LYS A 290 7.45 -7.29 16.65
N ILE A 291 8.31 -7.20 17.66
CA ILE A 291 9.70 -6.72 17.57
C ILE A 291 10.64 -7.63 18.35
N LYS A 292 11.93 -7.61 18.01
CA LYS A 292 13.00 -8.24 18.80
C LYS A 292 14.02 -7.18 19.23
N LEU A 293 14.48 -7.32 20.48
CA LEU A 293 15.48 -6.45 21.10
C LEU A 293 16.84 -7.16 21.12
N LEU A 294 17.86 -6.46 20.66
CA LEU A 294 19.25 -6.88 20.61
C LEU A 294 20.06 -5.92 21.50
N THR A 295 21.04 -6.45 22.24
CA THR A 295 21.95 -5.63 23.03
C THR A 295 23.38 -5.94 22.62
N HIS A 296 24.14 -4.91 22.26
CA HIS A 296 25.54 -5.02 21.89
C HIS A 296 26.29 -3.76 22.35
N GLU A 297 27.44 -3.94 23.03
CA GLU A 297 28.28 -2.82 23.52
C GLU A 297 27.50 -1.72 24.28
N ASN A 298 26.62 -2.12 25.20
CA ASN A 298 25.71 -1.23 25.96
C ASN A 298 24.74 -0.40 25.11
N LYS A 299 24.57 -0.72 23.83
CA LYS A 299 23.54 -0.17 22.95
C LYS A 299 22.43 -1.18 22.70
N HIS A 300 21.23 -0.66 22.48
CA HIS A 300 20.05 -1.45 22.21
C HIS A 300 19.59 -1.23 20.77
N TYR A 301 19.28 -2.32 20.09
CA TYR A 301 18.81 -2.32 18.71
C TYR A 301 17.48 -3.07 18.61
N VAL A 302 16.60 -2.58 17.76
CA VAL A 302 15.27 -3.14 17.53
C VAL A 302 15.16 -3.58 16.08
N THR A 303 14.54 -4.73 15.85
CA THR A 303 14.30 -5.28 14.52
C THR A 303 12.96 -6.01 14.46
N LEU A 304 12.50 -6.31 13.25
CA LEU A 304 11.35 -7.18 13.02
C LEU A 304 11.75 -8.66 13.24
N PRO A 305 10.88 -9.48 13.85
CA PRO A 305 11.17 -10.88 14.15
C PRO A 305 11.61 -11.68 12.93
N GLN A 306 10.97 -11.46 11.78
CA GLN A 306 11.32 -12.13 10.52
C GLN A 306 12.78 -11.87 10.13
N LEU A 307 13.26 -10.63 10.25
CA LEU A 307 14.64 -10.27 9.92
C LEU A 307 15.61 -10.89 10.92
N TYR A 308 15.32 -10.80 12.21
CA TYR A 308 16.12 -11.42 13.27
C TYR A 308 16.33 -12.92 13.05
N PHE A 309 15.25 -13.67 12.81
CA PHE A 309 15.35 -15.11 12.60
C PHE A 309 16.02 -15.45 11.27
N THR A 310 15.80 -14.65 10.22
CA THR A 310 16.44 -14.83 8.92
C THR A 310 17.95 -14.65 9.02
N GLU A 311 18.41 -13.56 9.64
CA GLU A 311 19.84 -13.28 9.85
C GLU A 311 20.51 -14.39 10.67
N ARG A 312 19.89 -14.79 11.79
CA ARG A 312 20.40 -15.90 12.62
C ARG A 312 20.48 -17.22 11.85
N ALA A 313 19.47 -17.54 11.04
CA ALA A 313 19.46 -18.75 10.25
C ALA A 313 20.54 -18.74 9.16
N VAL A 314 20.77 -17.60 8.50
CA VAL A 314 21.83 -17.43 7.50
C VAL A 314 23.20 -17.59 8.17
N ALA A 315 23.43 -16.92 9.30
CA ALA A 315 24.67 -17.02 10.06
C ALA A 315 24.96 -18.47 10.50
N ALA A 316 23.95 -19.15 11.05
CA ALA A 316 24.07 -20.55 11.45
C ALA A 316 24.39 -21.47 10.26
N LYS A 317 23.78 -21.25 9.09
CA LYS A 317 24.08 -22.01 7.88
C LYS A 317 25.51 -21.80 7.39
N ILE A 318 26.01 -20.56 7.42
CA ILE A 318 27.39 -20.24 7.04
C ILE A 318 28.38 -20.97 7.97
N ILE A 319 28.15 -20.92 9.27
CA ILE A 319 28.99 -21.63 10.25
C ILE A 319 28.93 -23.15 10.03
N ASN A 320 27.74 -23.70 9.80
CA ASN A 320 27.58 -25.13 9.53
C ASN A 320 28.30 -25.56 8.25
N LEU A 321 28.26 -24.74 7.19
CA LEU A 321 29.00 -25.01 5.95
C LEU A 321 30.52 -24.95 6.17
N GLN A 322 31.02 -23.99 6.95
CA GLN A 322 32.45 -23.88 7.27
C GLN A 322 32.97 -25.11 8.02
N ASN A 323 32.18 -25.64 8.95
CA ASN A 323 32.56 -26.77 9.80
C ASN A 323 32.22 -28.14 9.19
N PHE A 324 31.62 -28.20 8.00
CA PHE A 324 31.20 -29.46 7.40
C PHE A 324 32.41 -30.27 6.89
N GLU A 325 32.58 -31.49 7.41
CA GLU A 325 33.64 -32.38 6.94
C GLU A 325 33.33 -32.94 5.55
N THR A 326 34.29 -32.84 4.62
CA THR A 326 34.11 -33.38 3.26
C THR A 326 34.86 -34.70 3.11
N PRO A 327 34.17 -35.79 2.69
CA PRO A 327 34.81 -37.10 2.54
C PRO A 327 35.74 -37.18 1.32
N LYS A 328 35.57 -36.28 0.33
CA LYS A 328 36.42 -36.20 -0.85
C LYS A 328 37.71 -35.43 -0.54
N LYS A 329 38.85 -36.05 -0.87
CA LYS A 329 40.16 -35.41 -0.84
C LYS A 329 40.62 -35.14 -2.28
N PHE A 330 41.18 -33.96 -2.50
CA PHE A 330 41.76 -33.57 -3.77
C PHE A 330 43.29 -33.58 -3.65
N ASP A 331 43.97 -33.98 -4.72
CA ASP A 331 45.42 -33.78 -4.83
C ASP A 331 45.69 -32.34 -5.25
N ILE A 332 45.81 -31.47 -4.25
CA ILE A 332 46.01 -30.03 -4.41
C ILE A 332 47.30 -29.73 -5.19
N GLN A 333 48.36 -30.51 -4.99
CA GLN A 333 49.65 -30.26 -5.67
C GLN A 333 49.56 -30.56 -7.15
N LYS A 334 48.94 -31.70 -7.51
CA LYS A 334 48.71 -32.06 -8.90
C LYS A 334 47.83 -31.02 -9.61
N ILE A 335 46.74 -30.60 -8.97
CA ILE A 335 45.85 -29.58 -9.54
C ILE A 335 46.58 -28.25 -9.74
N TYR A 336 47.41 -27.82 -8.78
CA TYR A 336 48.19 -26.60 -8.90
C TYR A 336 49.17 -26.64 -10.08
N GLN A 337 49.84 -27.78 -10.29
CA GLN A 337 50.74 -27.97 -11.43
C GLN A 337 49.97 -27.93 -12.77
N ASP A 338 48.83 -28.61 -12.85
CA ASP A 338 47.99 -28.65 -14.05
C ASP A 338 47.44 -27.26 -14.44
N LEU A 339 47.17 -26.39 -13.46
CA LEU A 339 46.70 -25.02 -13.70
C LEU A 339 47.77 -24.10 -14.30
N ARG A 340 49.06 -24.41 -14.10
CA ARG A 340 50.19 -23.64 -14.65
C ARG A 340 50.57 -24.03 -16.07
N ILE A 341 50.14 -25.19 -16.55
CA ILE A 341 50.47 -25.69 -17.88
C ILE A 341 49.49 -25.08 -18.90
N GLU A 342 50.01 -24.25 -19.80
CA GLU A 342 49.22 -23.72 -20.91
C GLU A 342 48.82 -24.85 -21.87
N LYS A 343 47.51 -25.11 -21.97
CA LYS A 343 46.96 -26.05 -22.94
C LYS A 343 46.67 -25.33 -24.25
N LYS A 344 47.06 -25.93 -25.38
CA LYS A 344 46.79 -25.39 -26.72
C LYS A 344 45.29 -25.14 -26.89
N GLY A 345 44.92 -23.88 -27.12
CA GLY A 345 43.54 -23.45 -27.35
C GLY A 345 42.77 -22.99 -26.11
N GLU A 346 43.38 -23.01 -24.92
CA GLU A 346 42.77 -22.48 -23.69
C GLU A 346 43.41 -21.14 -23.28
N VAL A 347 42.62 -20.28 -22.63
CA VAL A 347 43.11 -19.01 -22.07
C VAL A 347 43.89 -19.30 -20.79
N ALA A 348 45.15 -18.86 -20.72
CA ALA A 348 45.97 -18.97 -19.52
C ALA A 348 45.36 -18.17 -18.37
N LEU A 349 45.34 -18.77 -17.17
CA LEU A 349 44.87 -18.10 -15.96
C LEU A 349 46.00 -17.27 -15.36
N ASN A 350 45.66 -16.06 -14.92
CA ASN A 350 46.59 -15.25 -14.12
C ASN A 350 46.72 -15.77 -12.68
N ASP A 351 47.70 -15.26 -11.94
CA ASP A 351 48.00 -15.73 -10.58
C ASP A 351 46.81 -15.61 -9.62
N LEU A 352 46.06 -14.51 -9.69
CA LEU A 352 44.87 -14.28 -8.85
C LEU A 352 43.74 -15.27 -9.16
N GLN A 353 43.58 -15.66 -10.43
CA GLN A 353 42.59 -16.65 -10.84
C GLN A 353 42.98 -18.06 -10.38
N GLN A 354 44.27 -18.39 -10.48
CA GLN A 354 44.81 -19.64 -9.96
C GLN A 354 44.60 -19.73 -8.44
N GLU A 355 44.96 -18.67 -7.71
CA GLU A 355 44.74 -18.57 -6.26
C GLU A 355 43.26 -18.73 -5.90
N GLY A 356 42.35 -18.08 -6.66
CA GLY A 356 40.92 -18.22 -6.47
C GLY A 356 40.42 -19.67 -6.59
N ILE A 357 40.91 -20.43 -7.58
CA ILE A 357 40.57 -21.86 -7.75
C ILE A 357 41.11 -22.67 -6.56
N MET A 358 42.36 -22.43 -6.15
CA MET A 358 42.95 -23.14 -5.02
C MET A 358 42.17 -22.87 -3.72
N ASN A 359 41.77 -21.62 -3.49
CA ASN A 359 40.95 -21.23 -2.35
C ASN A 359 39.58 -21.94 -2.35
N CYS A 360 38.93 -22.08 -3.51
CA CYS A 360 37.68 -22.82 -3.65
C CYS A 360 37.81 -24.32 -3.35
N LEU A 361 38.96 -24.93 -3.65
CA LEU A 361 39.20 -26.35 -3.39
C LEU A 361 39.58 -26.63 -1.93
N GLN A 362 40.14 -25.63 -1.24
CA GLN A 362 40.64 -25.75 0.13
C GLN A 362 39.65 -25.28 1.19
N HIS A 363 38.73 -24.38 0.85
CA HIS A 363 37.76 -23.80 1.78
C HIS A 363 36.33 -24.18 1.41
N LYS A 364 35.44 -24.29 2.41
CA LYS A 364 34.02 -24.60 2.18
C LYS A 364 33.23 -23.42 1.61
N ILE A 365 33.68 -22.22 1.93
CA ILE A 365 33.08 -20.97 1.46
C ILE A 365 34.21 -20.10 0.95
N THR A 366 34.10 -19.65 -0.30
CA THR A 366 35.04 -18.73 -0.93
C THR A 366 34.24 -17.63 -1.61
N VAL A 367 34.69 -16.39 -1.44
CA VAL A 367 34.06 -15.22 -2.08
C VAL A 367 35.03 -14.68 -3.12
N ILE A 368 34.62 -14.73 -4.39
CA ILE A 368 35.42 -14.22 -5.51
C ILE A 368 34.82 -12.88 -5.94
N THR A 369 35.58 -11.81 -5.75
CA THR A 369 35.18 -10.44 -6.12
C THR A 369 36.02 -9.91 -7.28
N GLY A 370 35.51 -8.91 -8.00
CA GLY A 370 36.27 -8.25 -9.07
C GLY A 370 35.38 -7.37 -9.95
N GLY A 371 35.93 -6.31 -10.54
CA GLY A 371 35.21 -5.41 -11.45
C GLY A 371 34.81 -6.05 -12.78
N PRO A 372 34.06 -5.36 -13.65
CA PRO A 372 33.79 -5.82 -15.01
C PRO A 372 35.08 -6.15 -15.77
N GLY A 373 35.09 -7.21 -16.58
CA GLY A 373 36.26 -7.59 -17.40
C GLY A 373 37.40 -8.32 -16.67
N THR A 374 37.34 -8.52 -15.35
CA THR A 374 38.39 -9.19 -14.54
C THR A 374 38.49 -10.72 -14.75
N GLY A 375 37.76 -11.30 -15.70
CA GLY A 375 37.86 -12.72 -16.02
C GLY A 375 37.24 -13.69 -15.00
N LYS A 376 36.34 -13.24 -14.12
CA LYS A 376 35.60 -14.10 -13.17
C LYS A 376 34.93 -15.31 -13.85
N THR A 377 34.36 -15.11 -15.04
CA THR A 377 33.71 -16.19 -15.81
C THR A 377 34.72 -17.24 -16.28
N THR A 378 35.95 -16.84 -16.61
CA THR A 378 37.02 -17.77 -17.00
C THR A 378 37.43 -18.65 -15.81
N LEU A 379 37.49 -18.07 -14.61
CA LEU A 379 37.75 -18.81 -13.37
C LEU A 379 36.66 -19.85 -13.11
N ILE A 380 35.37 -19.46 -13.14
CA ILE A 380 34.24 -20.37 -12.89
C ILE A 380 34.18 -21.51 -13.92
N LYS A 381 34.54 -21.28 -15.18
CA LYS A 381 34.58 -22.34 -16.21
C LYS A 381 35.69 -23.37 -15.98
N LYS A 382 36.73 -22.99 -15.24
CA LYS A 382 37.90 -23.84 -15.00
C LYS A 382 37.78 -24.63 -13.69
N LEU A 383 37.12 -24.06 -12.68
CA LEU A 383 36.70 -24.75 -11.44
C LEU A 383 35.65 -25.82 -11.74
#